data_AF-A0A2V8RT21-F1
#
_entry.id   AF-A0A2V8RT21-F1
#
_cell.length_a   1.000
_cell.length_b   1.000
_cell.length_c   1.000
_cell.angle_alpha   90.00
_cell.angle_beta   90.00
_cell.angle_gamma   90.00
#
_symmetry.space_group_name_H-M   'P 1'
#
loop_
_entity.id
_entity.type
_entity.pdbx_description
1 polymer ?
#
loop_
_entity_poly.entity_id
_entity_poly.type
_entity_poly.pdbx_seq_one_letter_code
_entity_poly.pdbx_strand_id
1 'polypeptide(L)' 'MSKADIIRAWKDPRYRQGLSNAELAALPENPAGRVELSDEELDGSDMLVATTYATCTCTTATQQITCPFLA' A
#
# COMPACT_ATOMS: atom_id res chain seq x y z
N MET A 1 19.00 11.49 15.17
CA MET A 1 17.80 10.65 15.36
C MET A 1 18.20 9.22 15.66
N SER A 2 17.45 8.51 16.52
CA SER A 2 17.66 7.07 16.71
C SER A 2 16.96 6.26 15.62
N LYS A 3 17.31 4.97 15.49
CA LYS A 3 16.65 4.04 14.53
C LYS A 3 15.16 3.89 14.81
N ALA A 4 14.76 3.88 16.08
CA ALA A 4 13.36 3.80 16.48
C ALA A 4 12.58 5.06 16.08
N ASP A 5 13.20 6.23 16.23
CA ASP A 5 12.58 7.51 15.83
C ASP A 5 12.40 7.57 14.32
N ILE A 6 13.37 7.08 13.54
CA ILE A 6 13.28 7.03 12.07
C ILE A 6 12.10 6.15 11.64
N ILE A 7 11.98 4.95 12.22
CA ILE A 7 10.85 4.05 11.95
C ILE A 7 9.52 4.72 12.33
N ARG A 8 9.48 5.39 13.48
CA ARG A 8 8.27 6.09 13.93
C ARG A 8 7.90 7.24 12.99
N ALA A 9 8.87 8.00 12.50
CA ALA A 9 8.66 9.11 11.57
C ALA A 9 8.11 8.67 10.19
N TRP A 10 8.25 7.39 9.83
CA TRP A 10 7.66 6.81 8.62
C TRP A 10 6.31 6.12 8.86
N LYS A 11 6.04 5.66 10.08
CA LYS A 11 4.80 4.96 10.43
C LYS A 11 3.70 5.88 10.98
N ASP A 12 4.08 6.95 11.67
CA ASP A 12 3.14 7.86 12.34
C ASP A 12 3.22 9.27 11.72
N PRO A 13 2.20 9.67 10.92
CA PRO A 13 2.14 10.99 10.31
C PRO A 13 2.12 12.14 11.31
N ARG A 14 1.49 11.96 12.49
CA ARG A 14 1.39 13.01 13.52
C ARG A 14 2.74 13.24 14.16
N TYR A 15 3.48 12.16 14.43
CA TYR A 15 4.86 12.28 14.92
C TYR A 15 5.75 12.99 13.90
N ARG A 16 5.64 12.62 12.61
CA ARG A 16 6.42 13.26 11.53
C ARG A 16 6.13 14.75 11.40
N GLN A 17 4.86 15.16 11.51
CA GLN A 17 4.44 16.57 11.45
C GLN A 17 4.96 17.40 12.63
N GLY A 18 5.26 16.76 13.77
CA GLY A 18 5.82 17.42 14.94
C GLY A 18 7.34 17.58 14.95
N LEU A 19 8.05 17.08 13.95
CA LEU A 19 9.51 17.17 13.88
C LEU A 19 9.96 18.57 13.46
N SER A 20 11.09 19.02 14.00
CA SER A 20 11.75 20.24 13.56
C SER A 20 12.35 20.09 12.15
N ASN A 21 12.66 21.20 11.49
CA ASN A 21 13.31 21.18 10.17
C ASN A 21 14.65 20.42 10.17
N ALA A 22 15.42 20.53 11.26
CA ALA A 22 16.69 19.81 11.39
C ALA A 22 16.48 18.29 11.53
N GLU A 23 15.44 17.86 12.23
CA GLU A 23 15.09 16.45 12.38
C GLU A 23 14.51 15.87 11.08
N LEU A 24 13.69 16.64 10.36
CA LEU A 24 13.19 16.25 9.04
C LEU A 24 14.34 16.08 8.03
N ALA A 25 15.34 16.97 8.06
CA ALA A 25 16.52 16.86 7.20
C ALA A 25 17.44 15.68 7.56
N ALA A 26 17.33 15.16 8.80
CA ALA A 26 18.08 13.99 9.25
C ALA A 26 17.40 12.66 8.89
N LEU A 27 16.18 12.68 8.34
CA LEU A 27 15.50 11.48 7.88
C LEU A 27 16.18 10.95 6.61
N PRO A 28 16.37 9.62 6.49
CA PRO A 28 16.84 9.02 5.25
C PRO A 28 15.81 9.20 4.13
N GLU A 29 16.22 8.90 2.90
CA GLU A 29 15.29 8.80 1.77
C GLU A 29 14.12 7.85 2.12
N ASN A 30 12.95 8.10 1.50
CA ASN A 30 11.75 7.31 1.75
C ASN A 30 12.05 5.81 1.62
N PRO A 31 11.82 4.99 2.66
CA PRO A 31 12.11 3.57 2.62
C PRO A 31 11.29 2.79 1.59
N ALA A 32 10.18 3.36 1.08
CA ALA A 32 9.44 2.80 -0.04
C ALA A 32 10.09 3.05 -1.41
N GLY A 33 11.16 3.86 -1.47
CA GLY A 33 11.78 4.33 -2.70
C GLY A 33 10.90 5.32 -3.47
N ARG A 34 11.39 5.76 -4.63
CA ARG A 34 10.54 6.37 -5.66
C ARG A 34 9.73 5.25 -6.33
N VAL A 35 8.46 5.13 -5.96
CA VAL A 35 7.47 4.38 -6.73
C VAL A 35 6.95 5.33 -7.81
N GLU A 36 7.74 5.53 -8.86
CA GLU A 36 7.28 6.17 -10.08
C GLU A 36 6.79 5.05 -10.99
N LEU A 37 5.53 4.65 -10.80
CA LEU A 37 4.87 3.70 -11.70
C LEU A 37 4.23 4.49 -12.83
N SER A 38 4.39 4.04 -14.06
CA SER A 38 3.60 4.57 -15.17
C SER A 38 2.13 4.14 -15.05
N ASP A 39 1.22 4.85 -15.72
CA ASP A 39 -0.20 4.49 -15.75
C ASP A 39 -0.40 3.06 -16.30
N GLU A 40 0.46 2.62 -17.23
CA GLU A 40 0.46 1.25 -17.77
C GLU A 40 0.93 0.21 -16.75
N GLU A 41 1.87 0.55 -15.86
CA GLU A 41 2.31 -0.34 -14.77
C GLU A 41 1.27 -0.43 -13.64
N LEU A 42 0.48 0.63 -13.45
CA LEU A 42 -0.69 0.64 -12.57
C LEU A 42 -1.83 -0.21 -13.14
N ASP A 43 -2.09 -0.13 -14.44
CA ASP A 43 -3.12 -0.89 -15.15
C ASP A 43 -2.74 -2.38 -15.33
N GLY A 44 -1.45 -2.67 -15.48
CA GLY A 44 -0.90 -4.03 -15.58
C GLY A 44 -0.76 -4.75 -14.24
N SER A 45 -0.88 -4.04 -13.12
CA SER A 45 -1.20 -4.71 -11.87
C SER A 45 -2.64 -5.17 -12.01
N ASP A 46 -2.84 -6.46 -12.31
CA ASP A 46 -4.10 -7.13 -12.00
C ASP A 46 -4.47 -6.64 -10.61
N MET A 47 -5.43 -5.71 -10.54
CA MET A 47 -6.08 -5.37 -9.30
C MET A 47 -6.89 -6.63 -9.01
N LEU A 48 -6.19 -7.64 -8.51
CA LEU A 48 -6.79 -8.84 -8.05
C LEU A 48 -7.60 -8.34 -6.87
N VAL A 49 -8.89 -8.13 -7.10
CA VAL A 49 -9.88 -8.04 -6.04
C VAL A 49 -9.98 -9.45 -5.44
N ALA A 50 -8.85 -9.98 -4.99
CA ALA A 50 -8.76 -11.19 -4.21
C ALA A 50 -9.23 -10.82 -2.83
N THR A 51 -10.54 -10.94 -2.66
CA THR A 51 -11.07 -11.15 -1.32
C THR A 51 -10.43 -12.43 -0.74
N THR A 52 -10.46 -12.57 0.58
CA THR A 52 -9.88 -13.72 1.29
C THR A 52 -10.46 -15.07 0.88
N TYR A 53 -11.50 -15.10 0.04
CA TYR A 53 -12.17 -16.30 -0.43
C TYR A 53 -12.44 -16.25 -1.94
N ALA A 54 -12.03 -17.28 -2.66
CA ALA A 54 -12.09 -17.31 -4.13
C ALA A 54 -13.51 -17.12 -4.69
N THR A 55 -14.55 -17.61 -4.01
CA THR A 55 -15.94 -17.42 -4.47
C THR A 55 -16.39 -15.97 -4.31
N CYS A 56 -15.92 -15.26 -3.27
CA CYS A 56 -16.23 -13.85 -3.06
C CYS A 56 -15.57 -12.97 -4.14
N THR A 57 -14.34 -13.30 -4.52
CA THR A 57 -13.62 -12.66 -5.63
C THR A 57 -14.37 -12.82 -6.95
N CYS A 58 -14.83 -14.03 -7.24
CA CYS A 58 -15.61 -14.33 -8.44
C CYS A 58 -16.97 -13.60 -8.44
N THR A 59 -17.68 -13.54 -7.31
CA THR A 59 -18.95 -12.80 -7.18
C THR A 59 -18.76 -11.30 -7.39
N THR A 60 -17.72 -10.69 -6.84
CA THR A 60 -17.45 -9.25 -7.04
C THR A 60 -17.07 -8.95 -8.48
N ALA A 61 -16.27 -9.79 -9.13
CA ALA A 61 -15.84 -9.60 -10.51
C ALA A 61 -16.98 -9.79 -11.53
N THR A 62 -17.92 -10.71 -11.27
CA THR A 62 -19.00 -11.07 -12.22
C THR A 62 -20.35 -10.44 -11.89
N GLN A 63 -20.49 -9.79 -10.72
CA GLN A 63 -21.78 -9.34 -10.16
C GLN A 63 -22.84 -10.47 -10.08
N GLN A 64 -22.42 -11.73 -10.01
CA GLN A 64 -23.31 -12.88 -9.92
C GLN A 64 -23.07 -13.67 -8.62
N ILE A 65 -24.16 -13.98 -7.92
CA ILE A 65 -24.15 -14.62 -6.59
C ILE A 65 -23.66 -16.09 -6.67
N THR A 66 -23.77 -16.73 -7.83
CA THR A 66 -23.47 -18.16 -8.01
C THR A 66 -22.36 -18.36 -9.04
N CYS A 67 -21.11 -18.22 -8.64
CA CYS A 67 -20.00 -18.67 -9.47
C CYS A 67 -19.93 -20.21 -9.44
N PRO A 68 -20.12 -20.91 -10.58
CA PRO A 68 -20.16 -22.37 -10.62
C PRO A 68 -18.77 -23.01 -10.70
N PHE A 69 -17.68 -22.30 -10.38
CA PHE A 69 -16.31 -22.83 -10.52
C PHE A 69 -15.91 -23.85 -9.44
N LEU A 70 -16.86 -24.66 -8.97
CA LEU A 70 -16.57 -25.91 -8.29
C LEU A 70 -17.52 -27.01 -8.81
N ALA A 71 -17.46 -27.26 -10.12
CA ALA A 71 -17.84 -28.52 -10.76
C ALA A 71 -16.99 -28.73 -12.02
#